data_AF-A0AAN9EV62-F1
#
_entry.id   AF-A0AAN9EV62-F1
#
_cell.length_a   1.000
_cell.length_b   1.000
_cell.length_c   1.000
_cell.angle_alpha   90.00
_cell.angle_beta   90.00
_cell.angle_gamma   90.00
#
_symmetry.space_group_name_H-M   'P 1'
#
loop_
_entity.id
_entity.type
_entity.pdbx_description
1 polymer ?
#
loop_
_entity_poly.entity_id
_entity_poly.type
_entity_poly.pdbx_seq_one_letter_code
_entity_poly.pdbx_strand_id
1 'polypeptide(L)'
;MSTLLNIPVAGFVATTFVMMMIILAKSVGTQTKPLWLTLSHKEFLNSIIDQADAGCAGKNFNTRDAFLDAHNSYNQFGSLDNVDDSKREIVTHFTHEAGDFCYIEDINGASRDYCDETNTQPKKASESF
;
A
#
# COMPACT_ATOMS: atom_id res chain seq x y z
N MET A 1 -17.65 -63.80 -12.67
CA MET A 1 -18.49 -62.60 -12.85
C MET A 1 -17.66 -61.39 -12.44
N SER A 2 -16.92 -60.83 -13.39
CA SER A 2 -16.24 -59.53 -13.32
C SER A 2 -17.30 -58.42 -13.26
N THR A 3 -17.07 -57.21 -12.74
CA THR A 3 -15.94 -56.30 -12.95
C THR A 3 -15.99 -55.24 -11.86
N LEU A 4 -14.93 -55.10 -11.07
CA LEU A 4 -14.69 -53.92 -10.25
C LEU A 4 -14.36 -52.75 -11.18
N LEU A 5 -15.08 -51.65 -10.99
CA LEU A 5 -15.04 -50.44 -11.80
C LEU A 5 -13.64 -49.79 -11.72
N ASN A 6 -12.88 -49.89 -12.81
CA ASN A 6 -11.55 -49.31 -12.92
C ASN A 6 -11.68 -47.81 -13.23
N ILE A 7 -11.77 -46.96 -12.21
CA ILE A 7 -11.83 -45.50 -12.38
C ILE A 7 -10.40 -45.02 -12.70
N PRO A 8 -10.16 -44.38 -13.87
CA PRO A 8 -8.82 -43.97 -14.26
C PRO A 8 -8.30 -42.86 -13.34
N VAL A 9 -7.23 -43.16 -12.60
CA VAL A 9 -6.51 -42.26 -11.67
C VAL A 9 -6.07 -40.95 -12.35
N ALA A 10 -5.90 -40.95 -13.69
CA ALA A 10 -5.59 -39.77 -14.49
C ALA A 10 -6.65 -38.66 -14.40
N GLY A 11 -7.93 -39.00 -14.17
CA GLY A 11 -9.01 -38.02 -14.03
C GLY A 11 -8.94 -37.24 -12.71
N PHE A 12 -8.43 -37.85 -11.64
CA PHE A 12 -8.33 -37.22 -10.32
C PHE A 12 -7.16 -36.23 -10.24
N VAL A 13 -6.04 -36.50 -10.93
CA VAL A 13 -4.90 -35.58 -10.97
C VAL A 13 -5.25 -34.34 -11.80
N ALA A 14 -5.95 -34.49 -12.92
CA ALA A 14 -6.36 -33.35 -13.73
C ALA A 14 -7.32 -32.42 -12.96
N THR A 15 -8.26 -32.96 -12.18
CA THR A 15 -9.22 -32.15 -11.43
C THR A 15 -8.60 -31.44 -10.23
N THR A 16 -7.63 -32.06 -9.53
CA THR A 16 -6.90 -31.40 -8.43
C THR A 16 -5.99 -30.30 -8.93
N PHE A 17 -5.26 -30.52 -10.04
CA PHE A 17 -4.45 -29.48 -10.67
C PHE A 17 -5.31 -28.32 -11.19
N VAL A 18 -6.48 -28.59 -11.79
CA VAL A 18 -7.40 -27.54 -12.24
C VAL A 18 -7.99 -26.77 -11.05
N MET A 19 -8.40 -27.44 -9.97
CA MET A 19 -8.83 -26.74 -8.75
C MET A 19 -7.70 -25.93 -8.12
N MET A 20 -6.47 -26.45 -8.06
CA MET A 20 -5.31 -25.75 -7.49
C MET A 20 -4.93 -24.53 -8.34
N MET A 21 -5.01 -24.62 -9.67
CA MET A 21 -4.86 -23.48 -10.59
C MET A 21 -6.00 -22.46 -10.45
N ILE A 22 -7.24 -22.89 -10.19
CA ILE A 22 -8.36 -21.99 -9.89
C ILE A 22 -8.18 -21.32 -8.51
N ILE A 23 -7.64 -22.03 -7.51
CA ILE A 23 -7.33 -21.48 -6.18
C ILE A 23 -6.15 -20.49 -6.27
N LEU A 24 -5.14 -20.76 -7.11
CA LEU A 24 -4.03 -19.85 -7.40
C LEU A 24 -4.48 -18.63 -8.23
N ALA A 25 -5.42 -18.80 -9.17
CA ALA A 25 -6.01 -17.70 -9.91
C ALA A 25 -6.87 -16.78 -9.01
N LYS A 26 -7.51 -17.34 -7.98
CA LYS A 26 -8.20 -16.57 -6.94
C LYS A 26 -7.23 -15.78 -6.04
N SER A 27 -5.96 -16.18 -5.94
CA SER A 27 -4.93 -15.45 -5.18
C SER A 27 -4.17 -14.40 -6.00
N VAL A 28 -4.20 -14.48 -7.33
CA VAL A 28 -3.77 -13.37 -8.20
C VAL A 28 -4.95 -12.41 -8.36
N GLY A 29 -5.26 -11.72 -7.27
CA GLY A 29 -6.10 -10.55 -7.33
C GLY A 29 -5.39 -9.46 -8.11
N THR A 30 -5.70 -9.32 -9.40
CA THR A 30 -5.71 -7.98 -10.00
C THR A 30 -6.75 -7.20 -9.21
N GLN A 31 -6.32 -6.49 -8.16
CA GLN A 31 -7.16 -5.60 -7.37
C GLN A 31 -7.59 -4.46 -8.29
N THR A 32 -8.66 -4.66 -9.07
CA THR A 32 -9.40 -3.53 -9.62
C THR A 32 -10.05 -2.85 -8.43
N LYS A 33 -9.34 -1.85 -7.87
CA LYS A 33 -9.81 -1.03 -6.76
C LYS A 33 -11.22 -0.56 -7.12
N PRO A 34 -12.25 -0.87 -6.32
CA PRO A 34 -13.59 -0.50 -6.68
C PRO A 34 -13.67 1.02 -6.75
N LEU A 35 -14.39 1.54 -7.74
CA LEU A 35 -14.45 2.98 -8.03
C LEU A 35 -14.81 3.82 -6.79
N TRP A 36 -15.60 3.28 -5.88
CA TRP A 36 -15.96 3.96 -4.62
C TRP A 36 -14.77 4.11 -3.65
N LEU A 37 -13.81 3.18 -3.65
CA LEU A 37 -12.55 3.32 -2.91
C LEU A 37 -11.69 4.42 -3.53
N THR A 38 -11.63 4.52 -4.85
CA THR A 38 -10.88 5.58 -5.53
C THR A 38 -11.50 6.97 -5.32
N LEU A 39 -12.83 7.06 -5.33
CA LEU A 39 -13.57 8.31 -5.10
C LEU A 39 -13.43 8.75 -3.63
N SER A 40 -13.62 7.83 -2.68
CA SER A 40 -13.49 8.15 -1.25
C SER A 40 -12.08 8.63 -0.93
N HIS A 41 -11.04 8.01 -1.50
CA HIS A 41 -9.67 8.47 -1.34
C HIS A 41 -9.43 9.85 -1.95
N LYS A 42 -10.02 10.17 -3.11
CA LYS A 42 -9.80 11.47 -3.78
C LYS A 42 -10.24 12.64 -2.92
N GLU A 43 -11.50 12.65 -2.50
CA GLU A 43 -12.07 13.79 -1.75
C GLU A 43 -11.48 13.85 -0.34
N PHE A 44 -11.25 12.69 0.26
CA PHE A 44 -10.65 12.58 1.57
C PHE A 44 -9.21 13.11 1.62
N LEU A 45 -8.35 12.75 0.67
CA LEU A 45 -6.96 13.22 0.65
C LEU A 45 -6.89 14.73 0.49
N ASN A 46 -7.71 15.31 -0.40
CA ASN A 46 -7.81 16.77 -0.52
C ASN A 46 -8.22 17.40 0.81
N SER A 47 -9.22 16.82 1.49
CA SER A 47 -9.66 17.27 2.82
C SER A 47 -8.57 17.21 3.90
N ILE A 48 -7.54 16.37 3.77
CA ILE A 48 -6.44 16.32 4.75
C ILE A 48 -5.31 17.26 4.33
N ILE A 49 -4.95 17.30 3.05
CA ILE A 49 -3.98 18.28 2.51
C ILE A 49 -4.48 19.72 2.78
N ASP A 50 -5.79 19.93 2.74
CA ASP A 50 -6.40 21.23 3.02
C ASP A 50 -6.25 21.68 4.47
N GLN A 51 -5.92 20.78 5.40
CA GLN A 51 -5.66 21.12 6.81
C GLN A 51 -4.30 21.78 7.01
N ALA A 52 -3.30 21.51 6.15
CA ALA A 52 -2.02 22.20 6.21
C ALA A 52 -2.21 23.72 6.01
N ASP A 53 -1.49 24.54 6.78
CA ASP A 53 -1.47 25.98 6.54
C ASP A 53 -0.96 26.33 5.14
N ALA A 54 -1.43 27.44 4.57
CA ALA A 54 -0.99 27.88 3.24
C ALA A 54 0.51 28.18 3.16
N GLY A 55 1.16 28.46 4.29
CA GLY A 55 2.60 28.70 4.40
C GLY A 55 3.45 27.43 4.56
N CYS A 56 2.82 26.26 4.69
CA CYS A 56 3.54 25.01 4.85
C CYS A 56 4.24 24.59 3.55
N ALA A 57 5.51 24.20 3.67
CA ALA A 57 6.30 23.73 2.52
C ALA A 57 5.67 22.48 1.87
N GLY A 58 5.11 21.58 2.69
CA GLY A 58 4.52 20.33 2.22
C GLY A 58 3.14 20.45 1.56
N LYS A 59 2.45 21.61 1.68
CA LYS A 59 1.08 21.86 1.18
C LYS A 59 0.89 21.49 -0.30
N ASN A 60 1.88 21.79 -1.13
CA ASN A 60 1.85 21.55 -2.57
C ASN A 60 2.80 20.43 -3.02
N PHE A 61 3.57 19.86 -2.08
CA PHE A 61 4.51 18.79 -2.37
C PHE A 61 3.80 17.42 -2.41
N ASN A 62 2.97 17.16 -1.39
CA ASN A 62 2.22 15.92 -1.26
C ASN A 62 0.92 16.00 -2.08
N THR A 63 1.03 15.70 -3.38
CA THR A 63 -0.14 15.73 -4.28
C THR A 63 -0.95 14.44 -4.23
N ARG A 64 -2.25 14.55 -4.51
CA ARG A 64 -3.15 13.39 -4.65
C ARG A 64 -2.62 12.35 -5.63
N ASP A 65 -2.13 12.80 -6.79
CA ASP A 65 -1.72 11.88 -7.85
C ASP A 65 -0.46 11.12 -7.43
N ALA A 66 0.49 11.78 -6.77
CA ALA A 66 1.64 11.11 -6.16
C ALA A 66 1.22 10.08 -5.10
N PHE A 67 0.25 10.42 -4.23
CA PHE A 67 -0.30 9.46 -3.27
C PHE A 67 -0.93 8.25 -3.96
N LEU A 68 -1.72 8.46 -5.01
CA LEU A 68 -2.40 7.36 -5.70
C LEU A 68 -1.42 6.46 -6.46
N ASP A 69 -0.39 7.02 -7.07
CA ASP A 69 0.67 6.26 -7.73
C ASP A 69 1.43 5.38 -6.72
N ALA A 70 1.78 5.94 -5.55
CA ALA A 70 2.38 5.17 -4.45
C ALA A 70 1.40 4.09 -3.94
N HIS A 71 0.16 4.45 -3.64
CA HIS A 71 -0.87 3.51 -3.17
C HIS A 71 -1.20 2.42 -4.21
N ASN A 72 -1.02 2.66 -5.51
CA ASN A 72 -1.16 1.63 -6.53
C ASN A 72 -0.04 0.58 -6.45
N SER A 73 1.14 0.99 -5.99
CA SER A 73 2.26 0.08 -5.72
C SER A 73 2.12 -0.65 -4.38
N TYR A 74 1.42 -0.04 -3.41
CA TYR A 74 1.18 -0.55 -2.05
C TYR A 74 -0.31 -0.59 -1.70
N ASN A 75 -1.09 -1.36 -2.47
CA ASN A 75 -2.56 -1.33 -2.43
C ASN A 75 -3.23 -1.92 -1.16
N GLN A 76 -2.43 -2.34 -0.18
CA GLN A 76 -2.90 -2.84 1.11
C GLN A 76 -3.04 -1.71 2.14
N PHE A 77 -2.25 -0.65 1.99
CA PHE A 77 -2.28 0.51 2.88
C PHE A 77 -3.61 1.27 2.73
N GLY A 78 -4.28 1.60 3.84
CA GLY A 78 -5.53 2.34 3.80
C GLY A 78 -6.66 1.62 3.07
N SER A 79 -6.59 0.29 2.97
CA SER A 79 -7.55 -0.56 2.25
C SER A 79 -8.08 -1.66 3.17
N LEU A 80 -8.50 -1.27 4.37
CA LEU A 80 -9.09 -2.15 5.38
C LEU A 80 -10.55 -2.48 5.05
N ASP A 81 -11.08 -3.52 5.69
CA ASP A 81 -12.46 -4.00 5.48
C ASP A 81 -13.53 -2.95 5.84
N ASN A 82 -13.16 -1.93 6.61
CA ASN A 82 -14.03 -0.81 6.92
C ASN A 82 -13.42 0.53 6.51
N VAL A 83 -14.28 1.41 6.00
CA VAL A 83 -13.88 2.69 5.41
C VAL A 83 -13.36 3.66 6.46
N ASP A 84 -13.93 3.64 7.66
CA ASP A 84 -13.54 4.58 8.71
C ASP A 84 -12.17 4.26 9.30
N ASP A 85 -11.81 2.99 9.42
CA ASP A 85 -10.46 2.58 9.83
C ASP A 85 -9.46 2.80 8.71
N SER A 86 -9.84 2.58 7.45
CA SER A 86 -9.00 2.95 6.30
C SER A 86 -8.65 4.44 6.31
N LYS A 87 -9.66 5.29 6.56
CA LYS A 87 -9.48 6.73 6.73
C LYS A 87 -8.60 7.05 7.93
N ARG A 88 -8.82 6.38 9.06
CA ARG A 88 -8.04 6.58 10.29
C ARG A 88 -6.57 6.22 10.11
N GLU A 89 -6.28 5.13 9.41
CA GLU A 89 -4.92 4.70 9.10
C GLU A 89 -4.18 5.79 8.31
N ILE A 90 -4.81 6.30 7.25
CA ILE A 90 -4.25 7.35 6.40
C ILE A 90 -4.02 8.64 7.21
N VAL A 91 -5.06 9.14 7.89
CA VAL A 91 -4.96 10.38 8.68
C VAL A 91 -3.85 10.26 9.72
N THR A 92 -3.88 9.20 10.53
CA THR A 92 -2.90 9.01 11.61
C THR A 92 -1.48 8.97 11.07
N HIS A 93 -1.26 8.31 9.93
CA HIS A 93 0.07 8.25 9.33
C HIS A 93 0.58 9.65 8.93
N PHE A 94 -0.21 10.43 8.20
CA PHE A 94 0.24 11.74 7.71
C PHE A 94 0.20 12.84 8.77
N THR A 95 -0.68 12.77 9.76
CA THR A 95 -0.70 13.76 10.84
C THR A 95 0.46 13.56 11.79
N HIS A 96 0.76 12.31 12.18
CA HIS A 96 1.83 12.01 13.12
C HIS A 96 3.22 12.15 12.49
N GLU A 97 3.43 11.59 11.29
CA GLU A 97 4.76 11.54 10.67
C GLU A 97 5.08 12.77 9.82
N ALA A 98 4.10 13.31 9.09
CA ALA A 98 4.31 14.45 8.19
C ALA A 98 3.87 15.80 8.77
N GLY A 99 3.41 15.82 10.03
CA GLY A 99 2.96 17.02 10.74
C GLY A 99 1.84 17.73 9.98
N ASP A 100 0.75 17.02 9.72
CA ASP A 100 -0.38 17.50 8.91
C ASP A 100 0.05 17.99 7.52
N PHE A 101 0.97 17.27 6.87
CA PHE A 101 1.57 17.64 5.58
C PHE A 101 2.35 18.96 5.59
N CYS A 102 2.76 19.48 6.75
CA CYS A 102 3.45 20.76 6.77
C CYS A 102 4.92 20.65 6.36
N TYR A 103 5.56 19.53 6.71
CA TYR A 103 6.99 19.31 6.54
C TYR A 103 7.26 18.32 5.40
N ILE A 104 8.37 18.54 4.68
CA ILE A 104 8.88 17.63 3.63
C ILE A 104 10.09 16.85 4.17
N GLU A 105 10.90 17.50 5.00
CA GLU A 105 12.08 16.94 5.67
C GLU A 105 11.86 16.96 7.18
N ASP A 106 12.62 16.15 7.92
CA ASP A 106 12.65 16.21 9.40
C ASP A 106 12.97 17.64 9.87
N ILE A 107 12.30 18.10 10.93
CA ILE A 107 12.51 19.42 11.53
C ILE A 107 13.96 19.64 11.96
N ASN A 108 14.68 18.57 12.32
CA ASN A 108 16.09 18.61 12.70
C ASN A 108 17.03 18.45 11.49
N GLY A 109 16.50 18.10 10.31
CA GLY A 109 17.22 17.95 9.05
C GLY A 109 18.53 17.15 9.17
N ALA A 110 19.54 17.56 8.42
CA ALA A 110 20.86 16.92 8.37
C ALA A 110 21.64 16.91 9.71
N SER A 111 21.11 17.53 10.78
CA SER A 111 21.71 17.38 12.12
C SER A 111 21.53 15.97 12.70
N ARG A 112 20.61 15.20 12.12
CA ARG A 112 20.47 13.76 12.34
C ARG A 112 20.72 13.06 11.01
N ASP A 113 21.80 12.32 10.91
CA ASP A 113 22.12 11.54 9.71
C ASP A 113 21.38 10.20 9.65
N TYR A 114 20.67 9.84 10.73
CA TYR A 114 19.91 8.59 10.94
C TYR A 114 20.70 7.35 10.52
N CYS A 115 22.02 7.40 10.69
CA CYS A 115 22.93 6.42 10.14
C CYS A 115 23.23 5.31 11.15
N ASP A 116 22.79 4.09 10.84
CA ASP A 116 23.25 2.91 11.59
C ASP A 116 24.62 2.48 11.07
N GLU A 117 25.67 2.76 11.84
CA GLU A 117 27.05 2.38 11.53
C GLU A 117 27.31 0.87 11.52
N THR A 118 26.36 0.07 12.03
CA THR A 118 26.46 -1.39 12.02
C THR A 118 25.82 -2.02 10.79
N ASN A 119 25.10 -1.22 9.98
CA ASN A 119 24.44 -1.70 8.78
C ASN A 119 25.46 -1.91 7.64
N THR A 120 25.33 -3.03 6.93
CA THR A 120 26.24 -3.43 5.85
C THR A 120 25.80 -2.95 4.47
N GLN A 121 24.64 -2.29 4.37
CA GLN A 121 24.21 -1.67 3.13
C GLN A 121 25.13 -0.48 2.78
N PRO A 122 25.56 -0.35 1.51
CA PRO A 122 26.50 0.69 1.11
C PRO A 122 25.89 2.09 1.27
N LYS A 123 26.58 2.97 1.99
CA LYS A 123 26.24 4.39 2.13
C LYS A 123 26.75 5.18 0.93
N LYS A 124 25.98 6.16 0.46
CA LYS A 124 26.54 7.29 -0.28
C LYS A 124 27.03 8.32 0.74
N ALA A 125 28.29 8.72 0.62
CA ALA A 125 28.82 9.79 1.46
C ALA A 125 28.03 11.09 1.19
N SER A 126 27.65 11.82 2.25
CA SER A 126 26.90 13.09 2.27
C SER A 126 25.37 13.05 2.18
N GLU A 127 24.72 11.92 2.46
CA GLU A 127 23.25 11.85 2.58
C GLU A 127 22.85 11.70 4.06
N SER A 128 21.92 12.54 4.52
CA SER A 128 21.13 12.32 5.75
C SER A 128 19.91 11.49 5.39
N PHE A 129 19.63 10.44 6.18
CA PHE A 129 18.49 9.55 5.96
C PHE A 129 17.24 9.97 6.73
#